data_AF-A0A4R2DEG1-F1
#
_entry.id   AF-A0A4R2DEG1-F1
#
_cell.length_a   1.000
_cell.length_b   1.000
_cell.length_c   1.000
_cell.angle_alpha   90.00
_cell.angle_beta   90.00
_cell.angle_gamma   90.00
#
_symmetry.space_group_name_H-M   'P 1'
#
loop_
_entity.id
_entity.type
_entity.pdbx_description
1 polymer ?
#
loop_
_entity_poly.entity_id
_entity_poly.type
_entity_poly.pdbx_seq_one_letter_code
_entity_poly.pdbx_strand_id
1 'polypeptide(L)'
;MSQELTLFDTNDHRDRSTPRRIPSPRRDTHTTNWQPDDHLITAAQAGQLHIRNLTAEDRSWVVAGLTARGVTAEDTATMLRCSLRLIKQIRAHPMTAVSHYAQTIAVEVETTVSKEKTKNRAHAYELENLRMTAERYKQQRDKLIDQLAKQARKAERQNA
;
A
#
# COMPACT_ATOMS: atom_id res chain seq x y z
N MET A 1 29.61 73.58 59.69
CA MET A 1 30.11 73.24 58.34
C MET A 1 28.97 72.62 57.56
N SER A 2 28.72 73.18 56.38
CA SER A 2 28.05 72.63 55.20
C SER A 2 26.55 72.29 55.24
N GLN A 3 25.86 73.00 54.34
CA GLN A 3 24.57 72.72 53.71
C GLN A 3 24.69 71.54 52.72
N GLU A 4 23.55 70.96 52.30
CA GLU A 4 23.13 70.57 50.92
C GLU A 4 22.07 69.44 50.97
N LEU A 5 20.82 69.65 50.51
CA LEU A 5 20.29 69.46 49.14
C LEU A 5 20.46 68.01 48.62
N THR A 6 19.40 67.22 48.38
CA THR A 6 18.54 67.13 47.17
C THR A 6 17.57 65.95 47.40
N LEU A 7 16.24 65.97 47.17
CA LEU A 7 15.39 66.07 45.95
C LEU A 7 15.66 65.01 44.86
N PHE A 8 14.56 64.40 44.36
CA PHE A 8 14.35 63.37 43.30
C PHE A 8 13.97 61.99 43.88
N ASP A 9 12.71 61.54 43.94
CA ASP A 9 11.69 61.27 42.91
C ASP A 9 12.18 60.38 41.76
N THR A 10 11.73 59.12 41.73
CA THR A 10 11.01 58.50 40.59
C THR A 10 10.89 56.97 40.72
N ASN A 11 9.65 56.47 40.56
CA ASN A 11 9.26 55.16 40.03
C ASN A 11 10.03 53.91 40.48
N ASP A 12 9.37 53.06 41.27
CA ASP A 12 9.65 51.63 41.21
C ASP A 12 8.37 50.78 41.38
N HIS A 13 8.44 49.57 40.85
CA HIS A 13 7.48 49.00 39.93
C HIS A 13 6.13 48.51 40.45
N ARG A 14 5.13 48.63 39.58
CA ARG A 14 3.88 47.86 39.60
C ARG A 14 4.20 46.37 39.44
N ASP A 15 4.38 45.66 40.54
CA ASP A 15 4.41 44.20 40.53
C ASP A 15 2.97 43.66 40.47
N ARG A 16 2.34 43.76 39.30
CA ARG A 16 1.21 42.90 38.95
C ARG A 16 1.78 41.52 38.63
N SER A 17 1.96 40.71 39.66
CA SER A 17 2.22 39.29 39.57
C SER A 17 1.03 38.60 38.89
N THR A 18 1.01 38.67 37.56
CA THR A 18 0.09 37.89 36.73
C THR A 18 0.74 36.51 36.64
N PRO A 19 0.14 35.42 37.15
CA PRO A 19 0.73 34.12 36.98
C PRO A 19 0.78 33.83 35.48
N ARG A 20 1.99 33.73 34.92
CA ARG A 20 2.20 33.20 33.57
C ARG A 20 1.56 31.83 33.55
N ARG A 21 0.41 31.69 32.89
CA ARG A 21 -0.13 30.41 32.46
C ARG A 21 0.96 29.76 31.61
N ILE A 22 1.70 28.83 32.21
CA ILE A 22 2.50 27.87 31.46
C ILE A 22 1.50 27.20 30.52
N PRO A 23 1.65 27.29 29.19
CA PRO A 23 0.81 26.51 28.29
C PRO A 23 1.15 25.06 28.61
N SER A 24 0.24 24.36 29.29
CA SER A 24 0.34 22.90 29.42
C SER A 24 0.53 22.36 28.00
N PRO A 25 1.55 21.53 27.74
CA PRO A 25 1.64 20.88 26.45
C PRO A 25 0.38 20.03 26.34
N ARG A 26 -0.55 20.45 25.48
CA ARG A 26 -1.64 19.58 25.04
C ARG A 26 -0.99 18.45 24.28
N ARG A 27 -0.58 17.43 25.03
CA ARG A 27 -0.14 16.17 24.45
C ARG A 27 -1.44 15.47 24.09
N ASP A 28 -1.99 15.85 22.94
CA ASP A 28 -3.06 15.11 22.30
C ASP A 28 -2.45 13.78 21.83
N THR A 29 -2.20 12.87 22.77
CA THR A 29 -1.85 11.47 22.47
C THR A 29 -3.12 10.71 22.09
N HIS A 30 -3.94 11.29 21.22
CA HIS A 30 -4.77 10.44 20.40
C HIS A 30 -3.77 9.76 19.47
N THR A 31 -3.34 8.56 19.85
CA THR A 31 -2.99 7.54 18.87
C THR A 31 -4.24 7.34 18.04
N THR A 32 -4.46 8.25 17.09
CA THR A 32 -5.43 8.10 16.03
C THR A 32 -5.05 6.77 15.39
N ASN A 33 -5.96 5.80 15.42
CA ASN A 33 -5.78 4.52 14.74
C ASN A 33 -5.84 4.80 13.23
N TRP A 34 -4.84 5.52 12.74
CA TRP A 34 -4.73 5.92 11.37
C TRP A 34 -4.51 4.65 10.56
N GLN A 35 -5.29 4.50 9.50
CA GLN A 35 -5.19 3.40 8.58
C GLN A 35 -4.94 3.94 7.17
N PRO A 36 -4.13 3.25 6.37
CA PRO A 36 -3.97 3.61 4.96
C PRO A 36 -5.29 3.50 4.20
N ASP A 37 -5.60 4.50 3.39
CA ASP A 37 -6.76 4.51 2.49
C ASP A 37 -6.29 4.61 1.03
N ASP A 38 -6.47 3.53 0.28
CA ASP A 38 -6.09 3.45 -1.13
C ASP A 38 -6.93 4.37 -2.03
N HIS A 39 -8.15 4.69 -1.63
CA HIS A 39 -9.04 5.56 -2.41
C HIS A 39 -8.55 7.00 -2.46
N LEU A 40 -7.74 7.44 -1.49
CA LEU A 40 -7.14 8.78 -1.51
C LEU A 40 -6.20 8.96 -2.70
N ILE A 41 -5.50 7.91 -3.13
CA ILE A 41 -4.56 8.01 -4.26
C ILE A 41 -5.36 8.15 -5.56
N THR A 42 -6.43 7.37 -5.73
CA THR A 42 -7.33 7.48 -6.88
C THR A 42 -8.04 8.83 -6.91
N ALA A 43 -8.49 9.33 -5.76
CA ALA A 43 -9.12 10.65 -5.65
C ALA A 43 -8.13 11.78 -5.97
N ALA A 44 -6.85 11.64 -5.60
CA ALA A 44 -5.80 12.56 -6.01
C ALA A 44 -5.61 12.57 -7.54
N GLN A 45 -5.55 11.38 -8.17
CA GLN A 45 -5.48 11.22 -9.63
C GLN A 45 -6.67 11.85 -10.36
N ALA A 46 -7.86 11.80 -9.76
CA ALA A 46 -9.06 12.46 -10.26
C ALA A 46 -9.11 13.98 -9.98
N GLY A 47 -8.08 14.56 -9.33
CA GLY A 47 -8.02 15.99 -9.00
C GLY A 47 -9.07 16.45 -7.97
N GLN A 48 -9.65 15.51 -7.21
CA GLN A 48 -10.72 15.76 -6.24
C GLN A 48 -10.20 16.11 -4.84
N LEU A 49 -8.90 15.92 -4.60
CA LEU A 49 -8.30 16.20 -3.30
C LEU A 49 -7.68 17.59 -3.24
N HIS A 50 -7.75 18.18 -2.05
CA HIS A 50 -6.97 19.35 -1.69
C HIS A 50 -6.12 19.02 -0.47
N ILE A 51 -4.81 19.26 -0.55
CA ILE A 51 -3.85 18.92 0.52
C ILE A 51 -4.27 19.44 1.92
N ARG A 52 -4.99 20.57 1.98
CA ARG A 52 -5.40 21.21 3.24
C ARG A 52 -6.44 20.40 4.02
N ASN A 53 -7.22 19.58 3.33
CA ASN A 53 -8.28 18.77 3.92
C ASN A 53 -7.77 17.43 4.45
N LEU A 54 -6.49 17.12 4.23
CA LEU A 54 -5.86 15.86 4.62
C LEU A 54 -5.10 16.02 5.95
N THR A 55 -5.11 14.95 6.76
CA THR A 55 -4.25 14.80 7.95
C THR A 55 -2.78 14.70 7.55
N ALA A 56 -1.85 14.77 8.51
CA ALA A 56 -0.42 14.68 8.18
C ALA A 56 -0.06 13.31 7.59
N GLU A 57 -0.68 12.27 8.15
CA GLU A 57 -0.52 10.87 7.77
C GLU A 57 -1.09 10.62 6.37
N ASP A 58 -2.30 11.11 6.07
CA ASP A 58 -2.92 11.00 4.74
C ASP A 58 -2.10 11.72 3.66
N ARG A 59 -1.53 12.89 3.98
CA ARG A 59 -0.64 13.61 3.05
C ARG A 59 0.58 12.76 2.71
N SER A 60 1.22 12.17 3.72
CA SER A 60 2.36 11.28 3.52
C SER A 60 1.97 10.04 2.70
N TRP A 61 0.82 9.44 2.98
CA TRP A 61 0.30 8.28 2.24
C TRP A 61 0.05 8.57 0.76
N VAL A 62 -0.67 9.66 0.45
CA VAL A 62 -0.99 10.05 -0.92
C VAL A 62 0.26 10.43 -1.71
N VAL A 63 1.15 11.24 -1.12
CA VAL A 63 2.38 11.67 -1.80
C VAL A 63 3.31 10.49 -2.06
N ALA A 64 3.44 9.56 -1.11
CA ALA A 64 4.18 8.32 -1.31
C ALA A 64 3.61 7.51 -2.48
N GLY A 65 2.28 7.36 -2.54
CA GLY A 65 1.63 6.55 -3.56
C GLY A 65 1.64 7.13 -4.96
N LEU A 66 1.54 8.45 -5.09
CA LEU A 66 1.75 9.11 -6.38
C LEU A 66 3.21 8.98 -6.82
N THR A 67 4.15 9.07 -5.89
CA THR A 67 5.59 8.89 -6.18
C THR A 67 5.92 7.47 -6.63
N ALA A 68 5.37 6.45 -5.96
CA ALA A 68 5.53 5.04 -6.34
C ALA A 68 4.95 4.74 -7.74
N ARG A 69 3.96 5.52 -8.18
CA ARG A 69 3.36 5.46 -9.53
C ARG A 69 4.11 6.31 -10.57
N GLY A 70 5.23 6.92 -10.21
CA GLY A 70 6.07 7.72 -11.12
C GLY A 70 5.58 9.15 -11.34
N VAL A 71 4.64 9.66 -10.55
CA VAL A 71 4.15 11.04 -10.68
C VAL A 71 5.19 12.03 -10.17
N THR A 72 5.47 13.06 -10.96
CA THR A 72 6.47 14.08 -10.63
C THR A 72 6.02 14.94 -9.44
N ALA A 73 6.96 15.68 -8.83
CA ALA A 73 6.62 16.55 -7.70
C ALA A 73 5.74 17.72 -8.15
N GLU A 74 5.99 18.23 -9.36
CA GLU A 74 5.26 19.31 -10.01
C GLU A 74 3.81 18.89 -10.33
N ASP A 75 3.63 17.69 -10.89
CA ASP A 75 2.31 17.14 -11.17
C ASP A 75 1.55 16.87 -9.88
N THR A 76 2.23 16.29 -8.87
CA THR A 76 1.64 16.07 -7.54
C THR A 76 1.17 17.38 -6.90
N ALA A 77 1.96 18.44 -7.02
CA ALA A 77 1.61 19.76 -6.50
C ALA A 77 0.36 20.31 -7.20
N THR A 78 0.27 20.13 -8.52
CA THR A 78 -0.90 20.51 -9.32
C THR A 78 -2.14 19.72 -8.92
N MET A 79 -2.03 18.39 -8.82
CA MET A 79 -3.13 17.49 -8.46
C MET A 79 -3.70 17.78 -7.07
N LEU A 80 -2.84 18.09 -6.10
CA LEU A 80 -3.23 18.35 -4.70
C LEU A 80 -3.48 19.84 -4.40
N ARG A 81 -3.41 20.69 -5.43
CA ARG A 81 -3.63 22.15 -5.38
C ARG A 81 -2.76 22.83 -4.33
N CYS A 82 -1.46 22.60 -4.40
CA CYS A 82 -0.51 23.13 -3.45
C CYS A 82 0.84 23.50 -4.09
N SER A 83 1.78 24.03 -3.28
CA SER A 83 3.08 24.45 -3.79
C SER A 83 4.05 23.26 -3.88
N LEU A 84 4.96 23.33 -4.87
CA LEU A 84 6.05 22.37 -5.02
C LEU A 84 6.91 22.26 -3.75
N ARG A 85 7.12 23.37 -3.04
CA ARG A 85 7.84 23.40 -1.77
C ARG A 85 7.17 22.51 -0.72
N LEU A 86 5.84 22.56 -0.61
CA LEU A 86 5.11 21.74 0.34
C LEU A 86 5.23 20.25 0.00
N ILE A 87 5.13 19.88 -1.28
CA ILE A 87 5.34 18.48 -1.70
C ILE A 87 6.74 17.99 -1.33
N LYS A 88 7.78 18.79 -1.58
CA LYS A 88 9.16 18.44 -1.20
C LYS A 88 9.31 18.27 0.32
N GLN A 89 8.66 19.13 1.10
CA GLN A 89 8.64 19.01 2.56
C GLN A 89 7.94 17.73 3.03
N ILE A 90 6.80 17.37 2.43
CA ILE A 90 6.09 16.12 2.74
C ILE A 90 6.93 14.91 2.35
N ARG A 91 7.61 14.93 1.19
CA ARG A 91 8.51 13.84 0.76
C ARG A 91 9.66 13.60 1.73
N ALA A 92 10.17 14.65 2.36
CA ALA A 92 11.22 14.54 3.38
C ALA A 92 10.70 14.01 4.73
N HIS A 93 9.39 13.91 4.92
CA HIS A 93 8.82 13.43 6.18
C HIS A 93 9.02 11.91 6.34
N PRO A 94 9.46 11.41 7.52
CA PRO A 94 9.72 9.98 7.73
C PRO A 94 8.52 9.08 7.43
N MET A 95 7.31 9.54 7.75
CA MET A 95 6.09 8.78 7.46
C MET A 95 5.92 8.54 5.95
N THR A 96 6.37 9.45 5.09
CA THR A 96 6.29 9.28 3.63
C THR A 96 7.21 8.17 3.15
N ALA A 97 8.38 7.98 3.78
CA ALA A 97 9.27 6.87 3.46
C ALA A 97 8.65 5.51 3.87
N VAL A 98 8.03 5.45 5.06
CA VAL A 98 7.32 4.25 5.54
C VAL A 98 6.14 3.92 4.62
N SER A 99 5.31 4.92 4.29
CA SER A 99 4.19 4.76 3.35
C SER A 99 4.65 4.28 1.98
N HIS A 100 5.77 4.80 1.47
CA HIS A 100 6.32 4.36 0.19
C HIS A 100 6.75 2.89 0.25
N TYR A 101 7.46 2.49 1.30
CA TYR A 101 7.87 1.10 1.51
C TYR A 101 6.67 0.16 1.62
N ALA A 102 5.64 0.51 2.39
CA ALA A 102 4.43 -0.28 2.54
C ALA A 102 3.72 -0.49 1.20
N GLN A 103 3.61 0.56 0.37
CA GLN A 103 2.98 0.47 -0.94
C GLN A 103 3.80 -0.35 -1.94
N THR A 104 5.13 -0.26 -1.90
CA THR A 104 5.98 -1.12 -2.74
C THR A 104 5.83 -2.60 -2.38
N ILE A 105 5.78 -2.94 -1.08
CA ILE A 105 5.54 -4.32 -0.65
C ILE A 105 4.16 -4.81 -1.08
N ALA A 106 3.13 -3.98 -0.94
CA ALA A 106 1.76 -4.36 -1.31
C ALA A 106 1.68 -4.76 -2.80
N VAL A 107 2.32 -3.99 -3.68
CA VAL A 107 2.40 -4.30 -5.11
C VAL A 107 3.18 -5.60 -5.36
N GLU A 108 4.31 -5.79 -4.70
CA GLU A 108 5.10 -7.02 -4.83
C GLU A 108 4.27 -8.25 -4.44
N VAL A 109 3.60 -8.21 -3.29
CA VAL A 109 2.71 -9.27 -2.81
C VAL A 109 1.61 -9.55 -3.82
N GLU A 110 0.91 -8.54 -4.31
CA GLU A 110 -0.15 -8.71 -5.30
C GLU A 110 0.36 -9.35 -6.59
N THR A 111 1.55 -8.95 -7.07
CA THR A 111 2.15 -9.53 -8.27
C THR A 111 2.54 -10.99 -8.04
N THR A 112 3.05 -11.35 -6.85
CA THR A 112 3.37 -12.75 -6.52
C THR A 112 2.12 -13.62 -6.49
N VAL A 113 1.06 -13.16 -5.81
CA VAL A 113 -0.23 -13.87 -5.77
C VAL A 113 -0.80 -14.06 -7.17
N SER A 114 -0.73 -13.03 -8.01
CA SER A 114 -1.18 -13.09 -9.40
C SER A 114 -0.38 -14.10 -10.22
N LYS A 115 0.94 -14.13 -10.08
CA LYS A 115 1.83 -15.10 -10.73
C LYS A 115 1.58 -16.53 -10.26
N GLU A 116 1.39 -16.75 -8.97
CA GLU A 116 1.09 -18.09 -8.45
C GLU A 116 -0.29 -18.57 -8.92
N LYS A 117 -1.27 -17.68 -9.00
CA LYS A 117 -2.60 -18.01 -9.53
C LYS A 117 -2.56 -18.43 -11.01
N THR A 118 -1.73 -17.79 -11.83
CA THR A 118 -1.58 -18.18 -13.25
C THR A 118 -0.86 -19.52 -13.40
N LYS A 119 0.20 -19.76 -12.61
CA LYS A 119 0.89 -21.07 -12.56
C LYS A 119 -0.05 -22.19 -12.13
N ASN A 120 -0.82 -21.99 -11.08
CA ASN A 120 -1.78 -22.99 -10.60
C ASN A 120 -2.83 -23.34 -11.66
N ARG A 121 -3.29 -22.36 -12.44
CA ARG A 121 -4.19 -22.61 -13.57
C ARG A 121 -3.51 -23.41 -14.67
N ALA A 122 -2.27 -23.08 -15.02
CA ALA A 122 -1.49 -23.83 -16.01
C ALA A 122 -1.31 -25.29 -15.58
N HIS A 123 -0.91 -25.54 -14.33
CA HIS A 123 -0.77 -26.89 -13.78
C HIS A 123 -2.10 -27.65 -13.74
N ALA A 124 -3.22 -26.98 -13.46
CA ALA A 124 -4.53 -27.62 -13.52
C ALA A 124 -4.87 -28.11 -14.94
N TYR A 125 -4.57 -27.32 -15.97
CA TYR A 125 -4.74 -27.74 -17.36
C TYR A 125 -3.79 -28.88 -17.76
N GLU A 126 -2.53 -28.83 -17.32
CA GLU A 126 -1.56 -29.91 -17.55
C GLU A 126 -2.01 -31.23 -16.93
N LEU A 127 -2.46 -31.19 -15.67
CA LEU A 127 -2.99 -32.36 -14.98
C LEU A 127 -4.20 -32.95 -15.70
N GLU A 128 -5.11 -32.11 -16.19
CA GLU A 128 -6.27 -32.58 -16.93
C GLU A 128 -5.87 -33.18 -18.29
N ASN A 129 -4.95 -32.55 -19.00
CA ASN A 129 -4.41 -33.10 -20.25
C ASN A 129 -3.75 -34.47 -20.03
N LEU A 130 -2.96 -34.61 -18.97
CA LEU A 130 -2.32 -35.88 -18.61
C LEU A 130 -3.34 -36.95 -18.20
N ARG A 131 -4.41 -36.57 -17.50
CA ARG A 131 -5.51 -37.48 -17.18
C ARG A 131 -6.21 -37.97 -18.44
N MET A 132 -6.53 -37.07 -19.36
CA MET A 132 -7.16 -37.42 -20.64
C MET A 132 -6.26 -38.32 -21.50
N THR A 133 -4.95 -38.07 -21.56
CA THR A 133 -4.03 -38.94 -22.33
C THR A 133 -3.89 -40.32 -21.69
N ALA A 134 -3.77 -40.39 -20.35
CA ALA A 134 -3.75 -41.65 -19.63
C ALA A 134 -5.02 -42.47 -19.87
N GLU A 135 -6.20 -41.84 -19.81
CA GLU A 135 -7.48 -42.49 -20.06
C GLU A 135 -7.58 -42.98 -21.51
N ARG A 136 -7.11 -42.20 -22.49
CA ARG A 136 -7.03 -42.64 -23.89
C ARG A 136 -6.13 -43.86 -24.06
N TYR A 137 -4.94 -43.87 -23.46
CA TYR A 137 -4.03 -45.02 -23.55
C TYR A 137 -4.61 -46.27 -22.89
N LYS A 138 -5.30 -46.11 -21.76
CA LYS A 138 -6.02 -47.20 -21.10
C LYS A 138 -7.08 -47.81 -22.03
N GLN A 139 -7.92 -46.97 -22.63
CA GLN A 139 -8.93 -47.42 -23.60
C GLN A 139 -8.32 -48.10 -24.82
N GLN A 140 -7.18 -47.61 -25.33
CA GLN A 140 -6.47 -48.27 -26.43
C GLN A 140 -5.95 -49.66 -26.04
N ARG A 141 -5.35 -49.78 -24.85
CA ARG A 141 -4.89 -51.06 -24.31
C ARG A 141 -6.04 -52.05 -24.16
N ASP A 142 -7.15 -51.62 -23.56
CA ASP A 142 -8.30 -52.49 -23.31
C ASP A 142 -8.91 -52.99 -24.63
N LYS A 143 -9.00 -52.13 -25.66
CA LYS A 143 -9.42 -52.54 -27.02
C LYS A 143 -8.50 -53.60 -27.63
N LEU A 144 -7.18 -53.49 -27.46
CA LEU A 144 -6.23 -54.47 -27.97
C LEU A 144 -6.38 -55.82 -27.25
N ILE A 145 -6.54 -55.80 -25.92
CA ILE A 145 -6.80 -57.01 -25.13
C ILE A 145 -8.09 -57.70 -25.60
N ASP A 146 -9.17 -56.93 -25.81
CA ASP A 146 -10.43 -57.45 -26.32
C ASP A 146 -10.30 -58.05 -27.71
N GLN A 147 -9.50 -57.43 -28.59
CA GLN A 147 -9.23 -57.95 -29.93
C GLN A 147 -8.48 -59.28 -29.88
N LEU A 148 -7.43 -59.38 -29.06
CA LEU A 148 -6.66 -60.61 -28.87
C LEU A 148 -7.54 -61.72 -28.27
N ALA A 149 -8.36 -61.40 -27.26
CA ALA A 149 -9.29 -62.36 -26.66
C ALA A 149 -10.33 -62.88 -27.67
N LYS A 150 -10.84 -62.01 -28.55
CA LYS A 150 -11.75 -62.41 -29.65
C LYS A 150 -11.06 -63.31 -30.67
N GLN A 151 -9.81 -63.03 -31.02
CA GLN A 151 -9.02 -63.86 -31.94
C GLN A 151 -8.77 -65.25 -31.36
N ALA A 152 -8.38 -65.35 -30.09
CA ALA A 152 -8.17 -66.63 -29.40
C ALA A 152 -9.44 -67.50 -29.41
N ARG A 153 -10.60 -66.93 -29.02
CA ARG A 153 -11.89 -67.64 -29.06
C ARG A 153 -12.28 -68.10 -30.47
N LYS A 154 -11.92 -67.35 -31.51
CA LYS A 154 -12.18 -67.74 -32.91
C LYS A 154 -11.29 -68.90 -33.33
N ALA A 155 -10.01 -68.88 -32.95
CA ALA A 155 -9.08 -69.97 -33.25
C ALA A 155 -9.48 -71.28 -32.55
N GLU A 156 -9.91 -71.21 -31.29
CA GLU A 156 -10.45 -72.38 -30.56
C GLU A 156 -11.66 -73.00 -31.28
N ARG A 157 -12.58 -72.17 -31.79
CA ARG A 157 -13.75 -72.64 -32.55
C ARG A 157 -13.41 -73.23 -33.92
N GLN A 158 -12.27 -72.88 -34.51
CA GLN A 158 -11.83 -73.41 -35.80
C GLN A 158 -11.09 -74.74 -35.67
N ASN A 159 -10.58 -75.05 -34.47
CA ASN A 159 -9.84 -76.28 -34.16
C ASN A 159 -10.69 -77.35 -33.44
N ALA A 160 -11.97 -77.06 -33.18
CA ALA A 160 -12.97 -77.97 -32.60
C ALA A 160 -13.91 -78.48 -33.69
#